data_AF-A0A1G8RLU3-F1
#
_entry.id   AF-A0A1G8RLU3-F1
#
_cell.length_a   1.000
_cell.length_b   1.000
_cell.length_c   1.000
_cell.angle_alpha   90.00
_cell.angle_beta   90.00
_cell.angle_gamma   90.00
#
_symmetry.space_group_name_H-M   'P 1'
#
loop_
_entity.id
_entity.type
_entity.pdbx_description
1 polymer ?
#
loop_
_entity_poly.entity_id
_entity_poly.type
_entity_poly.pdbx_seq_one_letter_code
_entity_poly.pdbx_strand_id
1 'polypeptide(L)'
;MSAQVVLQNYMFERFLERLSQSKYQDKFILKGGMLIAALVGIDNRSTMDMDATIKNYPINVEALTKAINDICSVVIDDDVSFSFSGIDAIRDDDAYGGYRVSITAEYDTITTPLQIDITTGDAITPKEVLYLFKMIFEEGSFGIWAYNIETVLAEKMETILRRGELYTPKGFLRCLYLGEDPAF
;
A
#
# COMPACT_ATOMS: atom_id res chain seq x y z
N MET A 1 -7.78 15.55 -8.44
CA MET A 1 -6.87 15.16 -7.35
C MET A 1 -6.24 16.42 -6.76
N SER A 2 -6.14 16.57 -5.44
CA SER A 2 -5.42 17.70 -4.84
C SER A 2 -3.91 17.53 -5.05
N ALA A 3 -3.15 18.63 -5.06
CA ALA A 3 -1.69 18.57 -5.18
C ALA A 3 -1.04 17.72 -4.08
N GLN A 4 -1.60 17.76 -2.87
CA GLN A 4 -1.17 16.94 -1.73
C GLN A 4 -1.29 15.44 -2.01
N VAL A 5 -2.40 14.99 -2.59
CA VAL A 5 -2.62 13.58 -2.91
C VAL A 5 -1.69 13.11 -4.03
N VAL A 6 -1.44 13.93 -5.04
CA VAL A 6 -0.45 13.61 -6.10
C VAL A 6 0.94 13.42 -5.49
N LEU A 7 1.35 14.34 -4.62
CA LEU A 7 2.64 14.29 -3.95
C LEU A 7 2.76 13.03 -3.07
N GLN A 8 1.73 12.72 -2.28
CA GLN A 8 1.74 11.54 -1.42
C GLN A 8 1.87 10.25 -2.24
N ASN A 9 1.11 10.13 -3.33
CA ASN A 9 1.23 8.99 -4.24
C ASN A 9 2.61 8.88 -4.88
N TYR A 10 3.22 10.02 -5.22
CA TYR A 10 4.60 10.04 -5.70
C TYR A 10 5.58 9.55 -4.63
N MET A 11 5.44 9.98 -3.37
CA MET A 11 6.31 9.51 -2.30
C MET A 11 6.14 8.01 -2.02
N PHE A 12 4.91 7.47 -2.10
CA PHE A 12 4.71 6.01 -2.04
C PHE A 12 5.32 5.28 -3.24
N GLU A 13 5.23 5.83 -4.44
CA GLU A 13 5.90 5.27 -5.61
C GLU A 13 7.43 5.18 -5.40
N ARG A 14 8.05 6.25 -4.90
CA ARG A 14 9.49 6.28 -4.57
C ARG A 14 9.87 5.30 -3.46
N PHE A 15 8.98 5.07 -2.50
CA PHE A 15 9.16 4.02 -1.47
C PHE A 15 9.04 2.61 -2.09
N LEU A 16 8.06 2.37 -2.96
CA LEU A 16 7.86 1.08 -3.62
C LEU A 16 9.01 0.74 -4.56
N GLU A 17 9.60 1.72 -5.24
CA GLU A 17 10.79 1.51 -6.05
C GLU A 17 11.97 1.05 -5.19
N ARG A 18 12.22 1.72 -4.06
CA ARG A 18 13.23 1.28 -3.07
C ARG A 18 12.95 -0.14 -2.56
N LEU A 19 11.69 -0.45 -2.26
CA LEU A 19 11.28 -1.80 -1.85
C LEU A 19 11.62 -2.82 -2.94
N SER A 20 11.35 -2.51 -4.21
CA SER A 20 11.62 -3.38 -5.36
C SER A 20 13.11 -3.68 -5.58
N GLN A 21 13.99 -2.78 -5.14
CA GLN A 21 15.45 -2.92 -5.23
C GLN A 21 16.08 -3.44 -3.92
N SER A 22 15.27 -3.64 -2.87
CA SER A 22 15.73 -4.09 -1.57
C SER A 22 15.77 -5.62 -1.46
N LYS A 23 16.50 -6.14 -0.47
CA LYS A 23 16.45 -7.57 -0.09
C LYS A 23 15.08 -8.05 0.40
N TYR A 24 14.11 -7.14 0.58
CA TYR A 24 12.74 -7.43 1.03
C TYR A 24 11.74 -7.50 -0.12
N GLN A 25 12.19 -7.31 -1.36
CA GLN A 25 11.34 -7.28 -2.55
C GLN A 25 10.36 -8.46 -2.60
N ASP A 26 10.76 -9.66 -2.18
CA ASP A 26 9.98 -10.89 -2.24
C ASP A 26 9.17 -11.16 -0.95
N LYS A 27 9.22 -10.26 0.03
CA LYS A 27 8.54 -10.41 1.33
C LYS A 27 7.25 -9.62 1.41
N PHE A 28 7.23 -8.42 0.82
CA PHE A 28 6.07 -7.54 0.80
C PHE A 28 5.23 -7.79 -0.45
N ILE A 29 3.92 -7.87 -0.25
CA ILE A 29 2.93 -8.00 -1.33
C ILE A 29 1.94 -6.85 -1.19
N LEU A 30 1.94 -5.95 -2.16
CA LEU A 30 1.04 -4.79 -2.21
C LEU A 30 -0.42 -5.25 -2.36
N LYS A 31 -1.33 -4.62 -1.62
CA LYS A 31 -2.77 -4.85 -1.72
C LYS A 31 -3.54 -3.54 -1.60
N GLY A 32 -4.86 -3.65 -1.43
CA GLY A 32 -5.70 -2.51 -1.07
C GLY A 32 -5.91 -1.46 -2.16
N GLY A 33 -6.22 -0.24 -1.72
CA GLY A 33 -6.70 0.84 -2.59
C GLY A 33 -5.65 1.35 -3.58
N MET A 34 -4.39 1.44 -3.16
CA MET A 34 -3.30 1.90 -4.01
C MET A 34 -3.09 0.97 -5.22
N LEU A 35 -3.15 -0.35 -5.00
CA LEU A 35 -3.08 -1.34 -6.09
C LEU A 35 -4.25 -1.21 -7.06
N ILE A 36 -5.48 -1.07 -6.54
CA ILE A 36 -6.69 -0.89 -7.38
C ILE A 36 -6.55 0.37 -8.24
N ALA A 37 -6.12 1.48 -7.65
CA ALA A 37 -5.95 2.73 -8.36
C ALA A 37 -4.90 2.61 -9.48
N ALA A 38 -3.80 1.87 -9.22
CA ALA A 38 -2.79 1.59 -10.22
C ALA A 38 -3.33 0.70 -11.36
N LEU A 39 -4.12 -0.34 -11.05
CA LEU A 39 -4.68 -1.28 -12.03
C LEU A 39 -5.70 -0.64 -12.97
N VAL A 40 -6.61 0.18 -12.43
CA VAL A 40 -7.73 0.75 -13.21
C VAL A 40 -7.34 2.06 -13.89
N GLY A 41 -6.20 2.66 -13.51
CA GLY A 41 -5.73 3.93 -14.09
C GLY A 41 -6.69 5.08 -13.80
N ILE A 42 -7.48 4.99 -12.72
CA ILE A 42 -8.38 6.08 -12.33
C ILE A 42 -7.52 7.19 -11.73
N ASP A 43 -7.66 8.40 -12.25
CA ASP A 43 -7.11 9.66 -11.71
C ASP A 43 -7.70 10.05 -10.32
N ASN A 44 -8.28 9.08 -9.62
CA ASN A 44 -8.90 9.21 -8.31
C ASN A 44 -8.15 8.30 -7.32
N ARG A 45 -6.83 8.49 -7.25
CA ARG A 45 -5.95 7.94 -6.21
C ARG A 45 -6.26 8.61 -4.86
N SER A 46 -7.49 8.47 -4.36
CA SER A 46 -7.97 9.06 -3.11
C SER A 46 -7.42 8.37 -1.86
N THR A 47 -6.68 7.27 -2.00
CA THR A 47 -6.22 6.46 -0.87
C THR A 47 -4.94 7.05 -0.29
N MET A 48 -5.02 7.46 0.99
CA MET A 48 -3.93 8.11 1.73
C MET A 48 -2.88 7.13 2.26
N ASP A 49 -3.16 5.81 2.22
CA ASP A 49 -2.37 4.79 2.90
C ASP A 49 -1.94 3.69 1.91
N MET A 50 -0.80 3.06 2.19
CA MET A 50 -0.30 1.89 1.47
C MET A 50 -0.59 0.63 2.29
N ASP A 51 -1.31 -0.33 1.69
CA ASP A 51 -1.56 -1.63 2.31
C ASP A 51 -0.62 -2.70 1.74
N ALA A 52 0.00 -3.47 2.61
CA ALA A 52 0.80 -4.63 2.22
C ALA A 52 0.56 -5.82 3.16
N THR A 53 0.76 -7.02 2.63
CA THR A 53 0.88 -8.24 3.43
C THR A 53 2.29 -8.78 3.33
N ILE A 54 2.78 -9.37 4.42
CA ILE A 54 4.11 -9.97 4.49
C ILE A 54 4.01 -11.49 4.44
N LYS A 55 4.88 -12.09 3.62
CA LYS A 55 5.13 -13.54 3.58
C LYS A 55 6.58 -13.86 3.95
N ASN A 56 6.78 -15.03 4.57
CA ASN A 56 8.11 -15.59 4.84
C ASN A 56 9.07 -14.63 5.58
N TYR A 57 8.53 -13.74 6.41
CA TYR A 57 9.30 -12.79 7.21
C TYR A 57 8.57 -12.51 8.53
N PRO A 58 9.28 -12.30 9.66
CA PRO A 58 8.62 -12.10 10.96
C PRO A 58 7.79 -10.83 11.01
N ILE A 59 6.57 -10.93 11.55
CA ILE A 59 5.69 -9.79 11.81
C ILE A 59 5.83 -9.35 13.28
N ASN A 60 6.82 -8.51 13.56
CA ASN A 60 6.99 -7.89 14.87
C ASN A 60 7.71 -6.54 14.73
N VAL A 61 7.60 -5.71 15.78
CA VAL A 61 8.15 -4.35 15.81
C VAL A 61 9.61 -4.29 15.35
N GLU A 62 10.48 -5.13 15.92
CA GLU A 62 11.92 -5.11 15.61
C GLU A 62 12.20 -5.46 14.15
N ALA A 63 11.60 -6.55 13.66
CA ALA A 63 11.81 -7.04 12.29
C ALA A 63 11.28 -6.06 11.24
N LEU A 64 10.11 -5.46 11.50
CA LEU A 64 9.48 -4.49 10.59
C LEU A 64 10.22 -3.16 10.60
N THR A 65 10.56 -2.61 11.77
CA THR A 65 11.37 -1.39 11.87
C THR A 65 12.69 -1.56 11.12
N LYS A 66 13.37 -2.71 11.27
CA LYS A 66 14.59 -3.00 10.50
C LYS A 66 14.32 -3.02 9.00
N ALA A 67 13.29 -3.73 8.54
CA ALA A 67 12.98 -3.83 7.12
C ALA A 67 12.68 -2.45 6.51
N ILE A 68 11.87 -1.64 7.18
CA ILE A 68 11.50 -0.31 6.72
C ILE A 68 12.72 0.61 6.66
N ASN A 69 13.58 0.63 7.69
CA ASN A 69 14.81 1.44 7.66
C ASN A 69 15.75 1.01 6.53
N ASP A 70 15.93 -0.29 6.33
CA ASP A 70 16.76 -0.84 5.26
C ASP A 70 16.19 -0.46 3.87
N ILE A 71 14.87 -0.48 3.69
CA ILE A 71 14.20 -0.03 2.44
C ILE A 71 14.39 1.47 2.25
N CYS A 72 14.15 2.29 3.28
CA CYS A 72 14.33 3.74 3.23
C CYS A 72 15.78 4.15 2.88
N SER A 73 16.76 3.29 3.20
CA SER A 73 18.19 3.54 2.95
C SER A 73 18.64 3.16 1.54
N VAL A 74 17.77 2.56 0.71
CA VAL A 74 18.09 2.27 -0.69
C VAL A 74 18.21 3.58 -1.46
N VAL A 75 19.34 3.74 -2.16
CA VAL A 75 19.66 4.94 -2.96
C VAL A 75 19.17 4.73 -4.39
N ILE A 76 18.32 5.62 -4.89
CA ILE A 76 17.79 5.59 -6.26
C ILE A 76 17.90 6.93 -7.02
N ASP A 77 18.77 7.84 -6.55
CA ASP A 77 19.08 9.14 -7.20
C ASP A 77 17.84 10.00 -7.60
N ASP A 78 16.83 10.06 -6.72
CA ASP A 78 15.56 10.77 -6.93
C ASP A 78 15.36 12.01 -6.04
N ASP A 79 16.41 12.42 -5.32
CA ASP A 79 16.41 13.51 -4.32
C ASP A 79 15.38 13.36 -3.18
N VAL A 80 14.78 12.18 -3.02
CA VAL A 80 13.85 11.87 -1.92
C VAL A 80 14.60 11.15 -0.79
N SER A 81 14.39 11.62 0.44
CA SER A 81 14.86 10.91 1.63
C SER A 81 13.69 10.45 2.49
N PHE A 82 13.86 9.33 3.19
CA PHE A 82 12.85 8.76 4.06
C PHE A 82 13.40 8.60 5.48
N SER A 83 12.58 8.94 6.48
CA SER A 83 12.88 8.70 7.89
C SER A 83 11.76 7.89 8.55
N PHE A 84 12.15 6.88 9.34
CA PHE A 84 11.21 6.11 10.13
C PHE A 84 10.69 6.95 11.29
N SER A 85 9.36 7.04 11.45
CA SER A 85 8.73 7.88 12.48
C SER A 85 8.08 7.06 13.60
N GLY A 86 7.54 5.87 13.31
CA GLY A 86 6.92 5.04 14.34
C GLY A 86 6.30 3.76 13.80
N ILE A 87 5.92 2.88 14.72
CA ILE A 87 5.17 1.66 14.42
C ILE A 87 4.22 1.33 15.56
N ASP A 88 2.96 1.12 15.21
CA ASP A 88 1.90 0.81 16.15
C ASP A 88 1.18 -0.47 15.72
N ALA A 89 0.72 -1.26 16.70
CA ALA A 89 -0.11 -2.41 16.40
C ALA A 89 -1.49 -1.94 15.92
N ILE A 90 -1.96 -2.47 14.79
CA ILE A 90 -3.34 -2.29 14.33
C ILE A 90 -4.19 -3.24 15.17
N ARG A 91 -5.17 -2.66 15.87
CA ARG A 91 -6.16 -3.45 16.63
C ARG A 91 -7.24 -3.90 15.65
N ASP A 92 -7.10 -5.12 15.15
CA ASP A 92 -8.17 -5.81 14.41
C ASP A 92 -8.43 -7.18 15.04
N ASP A 93 -9.65 -7.68 14.90
CA ASP A 93 -10.10 -9.01 15.38
C ASP A 93 -9.42 -10.19 14.63
N ASP A 94 -8.40 -9.91 13.80
CA ASP A 94 -7.68 -10.91 13.01
C ASP A 94 -6.68 -11.70 13.86
N ALA A 95 -6.66 -13.02 13.64
CA ALA A 95 -5.92 -14.00 14.43
C ALA A 95 -4.38 -13.83 14.45
N TYR A 96 -3.81 -12.99 13.57
CA TYR A 96 -2.36 -12.83 13.38
C TYR A 96 -1.83 -11.40 13.61
N GLY A 97 -2.71 -10.42 13.83
CA GLY A 97 -2.34 -9.02 14.06
C GLY A 97 -1.71 -8.29 12.85
N GLY A 98 -1.75 -6.96 12.88
CA GLY A 98 -1.12 -6.09 11.88
C GLY A 98 -0.35 -4.94 12.54
N TYR A 99 0.47 -4.25 11.76
CA TYR A 99 1.21 -3.07 12.20
C TYR A 99 1.04 -1.92 11.22
N ARG A 100 0.82 -0.73 11.76
CA ARG A 100 0.86 0.53 11.02
C ARG A 100 2.22 1.15 11.21
N VAL A 101 2.97 1.26 10.13
CA VAL A 101 4.26 1.95 10.10
C VAL A 101 4.03 3.38 9.64
N SER A 102 4.60 4.33 10.38
CA SER A 102 4.68 5.74 9.98
C SER A 102 6.09 6.06 9.52
N ILE A 103 6.22 6.62 8.32
CA ILE A 103 7.46 7.16 7.79
C ILE A 103 7.22 8.60 7.30
N THR A 104 8.29 9.38 7.21
CA THR A 104 8.26 10.72 6.66
C THR A 104 9.14 10.76 5.41
N ALA A 105 8.58 11.22 4.30
CA ALA A 105 9.31 11.47 3.06
C ALA A 105 9.64 12.97 2.94
N GLU A 106 10.88 13.28 2.60
CA GLU A 106 11.37 14.65 2.42
C GLU A 106 11.91 14.82 1.00
N TYR A 107 11.44 15.87 0.32
CA TYR A 107 11.91 16.30 -0.98
C TYR A 107 12.05 17.82 -0.99
N ASP A 108 13.29 18.31 -1.08
CA ASP A 108 13.64 19.72 -0.91
C ASP A 108 13.09 20.29 0.41
N THR A 109 12.11 21.22 0.36
CA THR A 109 11.48 21.84 1.54
C THR A 109 10.17 21.16 1.93
N ILE A 110 9.76 20.12 1.22
CA ILE A 110 8.46 19.48 1.36
C ILE A 110 8.59 18.22 2.21
N THR A 111 7.83 18.18 3.31
CA THR A 111 7.74 17.04 4.22
C THR A 111 6.37 16.38 4.08
N THR A 112 6.35 15.09 3.74
CA THR A 112 5.12 14.31 3.50
C THR A 112 5.08 13.10 4.44
N PRO A 113 4.17 13.05 5.42
CA PRO A 113 3.97 11.86 6.24
C PRO A 113 3.27 10.77 5.43
N LEU A 114 3.70 9.52 5.62
CA LEU A 114 3.15 8.33 4.96
C LEU A 114 2.83 7.26 5.99
N GLN A 115 1.71 6.56 5.77
CA GLN A 115 1.30 5.40 6.57
C GLN A 115 1.32 4.13 5.70
N ILE A 116 1.93 3.09 6.24
CA ILE A 116 2.00 1.77 5.60
C ILE A 116 1.41 0.74 6.56
N ASP A 117 0.28 0.17 6.19
CA ASP A 117 -0.38 -0.89 6.93
C ASP A 117 0.14 -2.25 6.48
N ILE A 118 0.69 -3.01 7.42
CA ILE A 118 1.35 -4.28 7.20
C ILE A 118 0.59 -5.38 7.94
N THR A 119 0.12 -6.35 7.18
CA THR A 119 -0.62 -7.52 7.67
C THR A 119 0.12 -8.83 7.33
N THR A 120 -0.39 -9.96 7.80
CA THR A 120 0.13 -11.29 7.41
C THR A 120 -0.99 -12.34 7.46
N GLY A 121 -0.72 -13.51 6.88
CA GLY A 121 -1.63 -14.66 6.92
C GLY A 121 -2.77 -14.59 5.90
N ASP A 122 -2.76 -13.57 5.03
CA ASP A 122 -3.79 -13.41 4.00
C ASP A 122 -3.75 -14.56 2.99
N ALA A 123 -4.91 -15.11 2.69
CA ALA A 123 -5.07 -16.15 1.68
C ALA A 123 -5.13 -15.52 0.29
N ILE A 124 -4.06 -15.68 -0.50
CA ILE A 124 -3.98 -15.17 -1.87
C ILE A 124 -4.29 -16.29 -2.86
N THR A 125 -5.33 -16.12 -3.67
CA THR A 125 -5.82 -17.16 -4.60
C THR A 125 -5.87 -16.66 -6.04
N PRO A 126 -5.19 -17.31 -7.01
CA PRO A 126 -4.40 -18.52 -6.86
C PRO A 126 -2.98 -18.29 -6.33
N LYS A 127 -2.42 -17.08 -6.51
CA LYS A 127 -1.13 -16.63 -5.94
C LYS A 127 -0.91 -15.15 -6.24
N GLU A 128 0.03 -14.54 -5.55
CA GLU A 128 0.53 -13.20 -5.84
C GLU A 128 1.14 -13.11 -7.25
N VAL A 129 1.07 -11.91 -7.84
CA VAL A 129 1.58 -11.63 -9.18
C VAL A 129 2.62 -10.52 -9.13
N LEU A 130 3.57 -10.57 -10.06
CA LEU A 130 4.50 -9.46 -10.27
C LEU A 130 3.78 -8.38 -11.08
N TYR A 131 3.42 -7.29 -10.42
CA TYR A 131 2.80 -6.12 -11.03
C TYR A 131 3.88 -5.13 -11.49
N LEU A 132 3.77 -4.67 -12.75
CA LEU A 132 4.63 -3.61 -13.28
C LEU A 132 4.03 -2.26 -12.93
N PHE A 133 4.54 -1.65 -11.87
CA PHE A 133 4.11 -0.35 -11.38
C PHE A 133 4.68 0.74 -12.29
N LYS A 134 3.80 1.51 -12.93
CA LYS A 134 4.18 2.62 -13.83
C LYS A 134 4.46 3.88 -13.03
N MET A 135 5.57 4.55 -13.36
CA MET A 135 5.96 5.80 -12.72
C MET A 135 5.02 6.94 -13.14
N ILE A 136 4.75 7.89 -12.23
CA ILE A 136 3.86 9.03 -12.49
C ILE A 136 4.49 10.04 -13.45
N PHE A 137 5.76 10.39 -13.24
CA PHE A 137 6.42 11.53 -13.92
C PHE A 137 7.49 11.11 -14.94
N GLU A 138 7.97 9.86 -14.88
CA GLU A 138 9.05 9.37 -15.73
C GLU A 138 8.55 8.25 -16.65
N GLU A 139 9.20 8.10 -17.81
CA GLU A 139 8.98 6.96 -18.68
C GLU A 139 9.68 5.73 -18.08
N GLY A 140 8.96 5.00 -17.23
CA GLY A 140 9.51 3.84 -16.54
C GLY A 140 8.47 2.99 -15.81
N SER A 141 8.88 1.78 -15.45
CA SER A 141 8.13 0.91 -14.55
C SER A 141 9.05 0.00 -13.78
N PHE A 142 8.67 -0.36 -12.55
CA PHE A 142 9.38 -1.32 -11.72
C PHE A 142 8.43 -2.44 -11.26
N GLY A 143 9.00 -3.60 -10.95
CA GLY A 143 8.23 -4.78 -10.54
C GLY A 143 8.02 -4.84 -9.04
N ILE A 144 6.77 -4.97 -8.59
CA ILE A 144 6.42 -5.24 -7.19
C ILE A 144 5.50 -6.46 -7.10
N TRP A 145 5.61 -7.24 -6.04
CA TRP A 145 4.62 -8.29 -5.78
C TRP A 145 3.33 -7.64 -5.30
N ALA A 146 2.21 -8.10 -5.84
CA ALA A 146 0.89 -7.59 -5.53
C ALA A 146 -0.13 -8.73 -5.52
N TYR A 147 -1.30 -8.44 -4.96
CA TYR A 147 -2.45 -9.29 -5.16
C TYR A 147 -2.83 -9.36 -6.63
N ASN A 148 -3.23 -10.55 -7.05
CA ASN A 148 -3.97 -10.69 -8.30
C ASN A 148 -5.37 -10.08 -8.15
N ILE A 149 -5.97 -9.72 -9.29
CA ILE A 149 -7.26 -9.04 -9.32
C ILE A 149 -8.37 -9.86 -8.65
N GLU A 150 -8.33 -11.19 -8.75
CA GLU A 150 -9.32 -12.07 -8.13
C GLU A 150 -9.29 -11.97 -6.60
N THR A 151 -8.10 -11.94 -5.98
CA THR A 151 -7.98 -11.77 -4.52
C THR A 151 -8.43 -10.38 -4.08
N VAL A 152 -8.04 -9.33 -4.81
CA VAL A 152 -8.47 -7.96 -4.54
C VAL A 152 -10.01 -7.83 -4.56
N LEU A 153 -10.65 -8.41 -5.59
CA LEU A 153 -12.10 -8.41 -5.71
C LEU A 153 -12.77 -9.22 -4.59
N ALA A 154 -12.19 -10.37 -4.21
CA ALA A 154 -12.71 -11.21 -3.15
C ALA A 154 -12.71 -10.50 -1.79
N GLU A 155 -11.59 -9.87 -1.40
CA GLU A 155 -11.49 -9.09 -0.14
C GLU A 155 -12.50 -7.93 -0.11
N LYS A 156 -12.65 -7.21 -1.23
CA LYS A 156 -13.64 -6.13 -1.33
C LYS A 156 -15.07 -6.66 -1.19
N MET A 157 -15.41 -7.77 -1.84
CA MET A 157 -16.72 -8.41 -1.70
C MET A 157 -16.98 -8.88 -0.26
N GLU A 158 -16.00 -9.49 0.38
CA GLU A 158 -16.12 -9.92 1.78
C GLU A 158 -16.38 -8.72 2.71
N THR A 159 -15.61 -7.64 2.53
CA THR A 159 -15.77 -6.42 3.33
C THR A 159 -17.18 -5.84 3.18
N ILE A 160 -17.68 -5.76 1.93
CA ILE A 160 -19.04 -5.28 1.63
C ILE A 160 -20.10 -6.17 2.32
N LEU A 161 -19.93 -7.49 2.25
CA LEU A 161 -20.87 -8.45 2.84
C LEU A 161 -20.87 -8.40 4.37
N ARG A 162 -19.68 -8.33 5.00
CA ARG A 162 -19.55 -8.21 6.47
C ARG A 162 -20.16 -6.91 7.00
N ARG A 163 -20.07 -5.81 6.24
CA ARG A 163 -20.54 -4.49 6.66
C ARG A 163 -22.02 -4.21 6.34
N GLY A 164 -22.70 -5.10 5.61
CA GLY A 164 -24.13 -4.95 5.32
C GLY A 164 -24.47 -3.80 4.35
N GLU A 165 -23.49 -3.28 3.60
CA GLU A 165 -23.64 -2.19 2.64
C GLU A 165 -24.29 -2.63 1.32
N LEU A 166 -25.50 -3.19 1.39
CA LEU A 166 -26.23 -3.66 0.23
C LEU A 166 -27.60 -3.00 0.17
N TYR A 167 -27.72 -1.81 -0.40
CA TYR A 167 -28.98 -1.42 -1.09
C TYR A 167 -28.80 -0.44 -2.27
N THR A 168 -27.59 -0.07 -2.73
CA THR A 168 -27.47 0.73 -3.97
C THR A 168 -26.25 0.37 -4.84
N PRO A 169 -26.39 0.31 -6.18
CA PRO A 169 -25.28 0.15 -7.12
C PRO A 169 -24.16 1.19 -6.96
N LYS A 170 -24.48 2.36 -6.42
CA LYS A 170 -23.53 3.45 -6.17
C LYS A 170 -22.60 3.17 -4.98
N GLY A 171 -23.10 2.54 -3.92
CA GLY A 171 -22.29 2.09 -2.78
C GLY A 171 -21.30 0.99 -3.17
N PHE A 172 -21.74 0.05 -4.01
CA PHE A 172 -20.89 -0.99 -4.58
C PHE A 172 -19.72 -0.41 -5.41
N LEU A 173 -20.01 0.59 -6.25
CA LEU A 173 -18.97 1.27 -7.03
C LEU A 173 -18.02 2.10 -6.15
N ARG A 174 -18.51 2.77 -5.08
CA ARG A 174 -17.66 3.54 -4.15
C ARG A 174 -16.68 2.64 -3.42
N CYS A 175 -17.13 1.49 -2.91
CA CYS A 175 -16.28 0.55 -2.20
C CYS A 175 -15.22 -0.13 -3.10
N LEU A 176 -15.60 -0.47 -4.35
CA LEU A 176 -14.69 -1.08 -5.32
C LEU A 176 -13.65 -0.12 -5.88
N TYR A 177 -14.04 1.12 -6.23
CA TYR A 177 -13.19 2.02 -7.01
C TYR A 177 -12.54 3.14 -6.20
N LEU A 178 -13.12 3.54 -5.07
CA LEU A 178 -12.66 4.70 -4.31
C LEU A 178 -12.04 4.31 -2.96
N GLY A 179 -12.29 3.08 -2.48
CA GLY A 179 -11.93 2.69 -1.12
C GLY A 179 -12.59 3.58 -0.05
N GLU A 180 -13.55 4.42 -0.45
CA GLU A 180 -14.18 5.41 0.40
C GLU A 180 -15.43 4.84 1.05
N ASP A 181 -15.51 5.04 2.36
CA ASP A 181 -16.68 4.84 3.20
C ASP A 181 -17.84 5.73 2.71
N PRO A 182 -19.04 5.17 2.42
CA PRO A 182 -20.22 5.96 2.13
C PRO A 182 -20.75 6.81 3.30
N ALA A 183 -20.23 6.67 4.51
CA ALA A 183 -20.72 7.33 5.72
C ALA A 183 -20.18 8.75 5.97
N PHE A 184 -19.38 9.31 5.05
CA PHE A 184 -19.12 10.76 4.96
C PHE A 184 -19.36 11.30 3.54
#